data_AF-A0A7J8UBF5-F1
#
_entry.id   AF-A0A7J8UBF5-F1
#
_cell.length_a   1.000
_cell.length_b   1.000
_cell.length_c   1.000
_cell.angle_alpha   90.00
_cell.angle_beta   90.00
_cell.angle_gamma   90.00
#
_symmetry.space_group_name_H-M   'P 1'
#
loop_
_entity.id
_entity.type
_entity.pdbx_description
1 polymer ?
#
loop_
_entity_poly.entity_id
_entity_poly.type
_entity_poly.pdbx_seq_one_letter_code
_entity_poly.pdbx_strand_id
1 'polypeptide(L)'
;VDAVVYLVDAYDKERFAESKKELDALLSDESLADVPFLILGNKIDLPYAASEDELRFHMGLTNFTTGKGKVNLEGTNVRPLEVFMCSIVRKMGYGDGFRWLS
;
A
#
# COMPACT_ATOMS: atom_id res chain seq x y z
N VAL A 1 -11.79 7.42 10.96
CA VAL A 1 -11.39 6.81 9.67
C VAL A 1 -11.11 5.36 9.98
N ASP A 2 -11.82 4.43 9.35
CA ASP A 2 -11.71 2.99 9.66
C ASP A 2 -10.54 2.32 8.93
N ALA A 3 -10.13 2.85 7.77
CA ALA A 3 -8.96 2.41 7.01
C ALA A 3 -8.48 3.51 6.05
N VAL A 4 -7.19 3.49 5.70
CA VAL A 4 -6.61 4.34 4.66
C VAL A 4 -6.27 3.49 3.44
N VAL A 5 -6.73 3.91 2.26
CA VAL A 5 -6.35 3.29 0.98
C VAL A 5 -5.50 4.29 0.20
N TYR A 6 -4.22 3.96 0.00
CA TYR A 6 -3.24 4.81 -0.66
C TYR A 6 -2.95 4.27 -2.06
N LEU A 7 -3.33 5.02 -3.09
CA LEU A 7 -3.12 4.62 -4.48
C LEU A 7 -1.81 5.22 -5.01
N VAL A 8 -0.94 4.37 -5.53
CA VAL A 8 0.30 4.78 -6.19
C VAL A 8 0.24 4.37 -7.66
N ASP A 9 0.64 5.28 -8.54
CA ASP A 9 0.73 5.01 -9.97
C ASP A 9 2.01 4.24 -10.29
N ALA A 10 1.93 2.92 -10.44
CA ALA A 10 3.11 2.06 -10.64
C ALA A 10 3.86 2.36 -11.94
N TYR A 11 3.24 3.04 -12.91
CA TYR A 11 3.90 3.46 -14.15
C TYR A 11 4.78 4.71 -13.95
N ASP A 12 4.38 5.60 -13.04
CA ASP A 12 5.03 6.89 -12.84
C ASP A 12 6.10 6.85 -11.76
N LYS A 13 7.23 6.22 -12.11
CA LYS A 13 8.35 6.00 -11.19
C LYS A 13 9.02 7.31 -10.74
N GLU A 14 8.92 8.39 -11.53
CA GLU A 14 9.50 9.69 -11.20
C GLU A 14 8.80 10.33 -9.98
N ARG A 15 7.48 10.11 -9.85
CA ARG A 15 6.68 10.59 -8.71
C ARG A 15 6.71 9.68 -7.49
N PHE A 16 7.49 8.61 -7.50
CA PHE A 16 7.61 7.74 -6.32
C PHE A 16 8.23 8.44 -5.13
N ALA A 17 9.24 9.29 -5.35
CA ALA A 17 9.86 10.04 -4.25
C ALA A 17 8.88 11.01 -3.57
N GLU A 18 8.03 11.67 -4.36
CA GLU A 18 6.95 12.53 -3.87
C GLU A 18 5.90 11.70 -3.11
N SER A 19 5.42 10.62 -3.73
CA SER A 19 4.41 9.72 -3.13
C SER A 19 4.91 9.10 -1.82
N LYS A 20 6.20 8.78 -1.71
CA LYS A 20 6.81 8.25 -0.50
C LYS A 20 6.84 9.28 0.62
N LYS A 21 7.12 10.55 0.29
CA LYS A 21 7.13 11.64 1.27
C LYS A 21 5.74 11.89 1.86
N GLU A 22 4.71 11.88 1.02
CA GLU A 22 3.32 12.01 1.48
C GLU A 22 2.89 10.79 2.31
N LEU A 23 3.27 9.58 1.90
CA LEU A 23 3.00 8.38 2.68
C LEU A 23 3.68 8.41 4.06
N ASP A 24 4.96 8.80 4.14
CA ASP A 24 5.68 8.97 5.41
C ASP A 24 4.98 10.00 6.33
N ALA A 25 4.44 11.09 5.77
CA ALA A 25 3.71 12.09 6.52
C ALA A 25 2.42 11.50 7.12
N LEU A 26 1.67 10.71 6.35
CA LEU A 26 0.49 9.99 6.83
C LEU A 26 0.83 8.91 7.87
N LEU A 27 1.96 8.22 7.70
CA LEU A 27 2.41 7.21 8.64
C LEU A 27 2.85 7.83 9.98
N SER A 28 3.39 9.04 9.95
CA SER A 28 3.82 9.80 11.12
C SER A 28 2.68 10.49 11.87
N ASP A 29 1.47 10.51 11.30
CA ASP A 29 0.30 11.10 11.96
C ASP A 29 -0.21 10.17 13.09
N GLU A 30 -0.17 10.67 14.32
CA GLU A 30 -0.62 9.93 15.52
C GLU A 30 -2.12 9.61 15.46
N SER A 31 -2.93 10.40 14.75
CA SER A 31 -4.36 10.11 14.57
C SER A 31 -4.62 8.87 13.71
N LEU A 32 -3.62 8.45 12.93
CA LEU A 32 -3.65 7.28 12.08
C LEU A 32 -2.81 6.13 12.63
N ALA A 33 -2.33 6.23 13.89
CA ALA A 33 -1.44 5.27 14.52
C ALA A 33 -1.95 3.81 14.45
N ASP A 34 -3.24 3.63 14.69
CA ASP A 34 -3.90 2.32 14.74
C ASP A 34 -4.73 2.02 13.47
N VAL A 35 -4.76 2.94 12.51
CA VAL A 35 -5.58 2.80 11.31
C VAL A 35 -4.85 1.91 10.30
N PRO A 36 -5.48 0.89 9.71
CA PRO A 36 -4.86 0.04 8.70
C PRO A 36 -4.60 0.80 7.39
N PHE A 37 -3.43 0.55 6.77
CA PHE A 37 -3.03 1.15 5.50
C PHE A 37 -2.97 0.10 4.40
N LEU A 38 -3.84 0.25 3.39
CA LEU A 38 -3.80 -0.53 2.16
C LEU A 38 -3.14 0.29 1.06
N ILE A 39 -1.98 -0.15 0.58
CA ILE A 39 -1.27 0.48 -0.54
C ILE A 39 -1.64 -0.24 -1.83
N LEU A 40 -2.16 0.49 -2.81
CA LEU A 40 -2.56 -0.04 -4.11
C LEU A 40 -1.62 0.47 -5.21
N GLY A 41 -0.76 -0.42 -5.73
CA GLY A 41 0.07 -0.15 -6.91
C GLY A 41 -0.75 -0.26 -8.19
N ASN A 42 -1.33 0.83 -8.65
CA ASN A 42 -2.22 0.88 -9.80
C ASN A 42 -1.48 0.97 -11.14
N LYS A 43 -2.19 0.69 -12.25
CA LYS A 43 -1.71 0.74 -13.64
C LYS A 43 -0.72 -0.35 -14.05
N ILE A 44 -0.80 -1.53 -13.43
CA ILE A 44 0.01 -2.70 -13.84
C ILE A 44 -0.31 -3.22 -15.26
N ASP A 45 -1.36 -2.70 -15.89
CA ASP A 45 -1.68 -2.97 -17.28
C ASP A 45 -0.75 -2.26 -18.28
N LEU A 46 -0.02 -1.24 -17.84
CA LEU A 46 0.91 -0.51 -18.68
C LEU A 46 2.26 -1.25 -18.79
N PRO A 47 2.87 -1.28 -19.98
CA PRO A 47 4.23 -1.78 -20.11
C PRO A 47 5.16 -0.90 -19.27
N TYR A 48 6.19 -1.49 -18.66
CA TYR A 48 7.13 -0.82 -17.76
C TYR A 48 6.58 -0.38 -16.39
N ALA A 49 5.34 -0.74 -16.05
CA ALA A 49 4.84 -0.57 -14.70
C ALA A 49 5.78 -1.25 -13.68
N ALA A 50 5.97 -0.61 -12.54
CA ALA A 50 6.80 -1.12 -11.45
C ALA A 50 6.25 -2.44 -10.92
N SER A 51 7.16 -3.36 -10.59
CA SER A 51 6.79 -4.56 -9.85
C SER A 51 6.40 -4.24 -8.40
N GLU A 52 5.79 -5.20 -7.72
CA GLU A 52 5.48 -5.05 -6.29
C GLU A 52 6.74 -4.81 -5.46
N ASP A 53 7.83 -5.52 -5.74
CA ASP A 53 9.12 -5.35 -5.07
C ASP A 53 9.71 -3.96 -5.32
N GLU A 54 9.65 -3.47 -6.57
CA GLU A 54 10.08 -2.10 -6.88
C GLU A 54 9.25 -1.08 -6.12
N LEU A 55 7.92 -1.21 -6.13
CA LEU A 55 7.04 -0.29 -5.42
C LEU A 55 7.32 -0.31 -3.91
N ARG A 56 7.43 -1.49 -3.31
CA ARG A 56 7.78 -1.63 -1.88
C ARG A 56 9.12 -0.99 -1.55
N PHE A 57 10.12 -1.20 -2.38
CA PHE A 57 11.44 -0.61 -2.19
C PHE A 57 11.39 0.92 -2.25
N HIS A 58 10.76 1.49 -3.28
CA HIS A 58 10.68 2.94 -3.47
C HIS A 58 9.80 3.63 -2.43
N MET A 59 8.74 2.96 -1.96
CA MET A 59 7.89 3.46 -0.87
C MET A 59 8.50 3.24 0.51
N GLY A 60 9.65 2.56 0.62
CA GLY A 60 10.30 2.26 1.90
C GLY A 60 9.56 1.24 2.77
N LEU A 61 8.69 0.42 2.17
CA LEU A 61 7.77 -0.47 2.88
C LEU A 61 8.33 -1.88 3.09
N THR A 62 9.54 -2.18 2.61
CA THR A 62 10.16 -3.52 2.65
C THR A 62 10.13 -4.17 4.04
N ASN A 63 10.25 -3.37 5.11
CA ASN A 63 10.24 -3.86 6.50
C ASN A 63 8.99 -3.44 7.29
N PHE A 64 8.00 -2.83 6.64
CA PHE A 64 6.78 -2.33 7.28
C PHE A 64 5.55 -3.17 6.98
N THR A 65 5.60 -4.06 5.98
CA THR A 65 4.46 -4.91 5.62
C THR A 65 4.21 -5.98 6.69
N THR A 66 2.97 -6.09 7.14
CA THR A 66 2.57 -7.06 8.19
C THR A 66 2.29 -8.46 7.65
N GLY A 67 2.18 -8.61 6.33
CA GLY A 67 1.86 -9.86 5.64
C GLY A 67 0.44 -9.86 5.07
N LYS A 68 0.31 -10.40 3.84
CA LYS A 68 -0.98 -10.50 3.10
C LYS A 68 -1.95 -11.54 3.66
N GLY A 69 -1.54 -12.31 4.66
CA GLY A 69 -2.38 -13.32 5.30
C GLY A 69 -3.36 -12.73 6.30
N LYS A 70 -4.15 -13.59 6.96
CA LYS A 70 -4.88 -13.21 8.16
C LYS A 70 -3.89 -13.07 9.31
N VAL A 71 -3.36 -11.87 9.49
CA VAL A 71 -2.46 -11.54 10.60
C VAL A 71 -3.33 -11.15 11.78
N ASN A 72 -3.33 -11.95 12.85
CA ASN A 72 -3.95 -11.50 14.09
C ASN A 72 -2.97 -10.52 14.76
N LEU A 73 -3.29 -9.23 14.66
CA LEU A 73 -2.51 -8.14 15.26
C LEU A 73 -3.08 -7.72 16.63
N GLU A 74 -4.08 -8.41 17.16
CA GLU A 74 -4.64 -8.16 18.49
C GLU A 74 -3.52 -8.21 19.55
N GLY A 75 -3.31 -7.07 20.22
CA GLY A 75 -2.29 -6.92 21.27
C GLY A 75 -0.86 -6.64 20.77
N THR A 76 -0.66 -6.46 19.46
CA THR A 76 0.60 -5.94 18.92
C THR A 76 0.46 -4.44 18.62
N ASN A 77 1.41 -3.60 19.03
CA ASN A 77 1.46 -2.16 18.66
C ASN A 77 1.90 -1.96 17.19
N VAL A 78 1.59 -2.92 16.32
CA VAL A 78 2.00 -2.92 14.92
C VAL A 78 0.79 -2.57 14.07
N ARG A 79 0.88 -1.45 13.37
CA ARG A 79 -0.14 -1.01 12.42
C ARG A 79 -0.25 -1.98 11.25
N PRO A 80 -1.45 -2.45 10.87
CA PRO A 80 -1.62 -3.26 9.67
C PRO A 80 -1.26 -2.44 8.43
N LEU A 81 -0.32 -2.93 7.63
CA LEU A 81 0.09 -2.29 6.39
C LEU A 81 0.43 -3.33 5.34
N GLU A 82 -0.11 -3.18 4.14
CA GLU A 82 0.18 -4.13 3.06
C GLU A 82 0.05 -3.52 1.66
N VAL A 83 0.77 -4.11 0.69
CA VAL A 83 0.82 -3.64 -0.70
C VAL A 83 0.15 -4.64 -1.64
N PHE A 84 -0.78 -4.16 -2.48
CA PHE A 84 -1.44 -4.94 -3.51
C PHE A 84 -1.33 -4.25 -4.86
N MET A 85 -0.86 -4.99 -5.86
CA MET A 85 -0.80 -4.50 -7.23
C MET A 85 -2.15 -4.63 -7.92
N CYS A 86 -2.58 -3.61 -8.66
CA CYS A 86 -3.89 -3.59 -9.29
C CYS A 86 -3.89 -2.85 -10.63
N SER A 87 -4.93 -3.14 -11.43
CA SER A 87 -5.30 -2.33 -12.58
C SER A 87 -6.76 -1.98 -12.45
N ILE A 88 -7.04 -0.73 -12.09
CA ILE A 88 -8.41 -0.23 -11.94
C ILE A 88 -9.13 -0.27 -13.29
N VAL A 89 -8.44 0.11 -14.38
CA VAL A 89 -8.99 0.07 -15.75
C VAL A 89 -9.40 -1.34 -16.14
N ARG A 90 -8.60 -2.35 -15.80
CA ARG A 90 -8.93 -3.76 -16.09
C ARG A 90 -9.80 -4.43 -15.04
N LYS A 91 -10.17 -3.72 -13.97
CA LYS A 91 -10.95 -4.26 -12.84
C LYS A 91 -10.28 -5.44 -12.13
N MET A 92 -8.95 -5.39 -11.95
CA MET A 92 -8.14 -6.50 -11.41
C MET A 92 -7.29 -6.08 -10.21
N GLY A 93 -7.08 -7.01 -9.27
CA GLY A 93 -6.11 -6.92 -8.16
C GLY A 93 -6.58 -6.14 -6.91
N TYR A 94 -7.31 -5.04 -7.06
CA TYR A 94 -7.74 -4.24 -5.89
C TYR A 94 -8.71 -4.99 -4.97
N GLY A 95 -9.50 -5.93 -5.51
CA GLY A 95 -10.45 -6.71 -4.72
C GLY A 95 -9.77 -7.56 -3.64
N ASP A 96 -8.55 -8.03 -3.89
CA ASP A 96 -7.78 -8.78 -2.90
C ASP A 96 -7.30 -7.88 -1.77
N GLY A 97 -6.92 -6.63 -2.08
CA GLY A 97 -6.59 -5.62 -1.07
C GLY A 97 -7.77 -5.24 -0.18
N PHE A 98 -8.95 -5.05 -0.77
CA PHE A 98 -10.17 -4.79 0.02
C PHE A 98 -10.59 -6.01 0.86
N ARG A 99 -10.37 -7.24 0.37
CA ARG A 99 -10.61 -8.45 1.16
C ARG A 99 -9.64 -8.57 2.32
N TRP A 100 -8.40 -8.09 2.16
CA TRP A 100 -7.42 -8.05 3.24
C TRP A 100 -7.77 -7.04 4.33
N LEU A 101 -8.40 -5.91 3.97
CA LEU A 101 -8.92 -4.93 4.93
C LEU A 101 -10.20 -5.39 5.67
N SER A 102 -10.87 -6.44 5.19
CA SER A 102 -12.19 -6.88 5.66
C SER A 102 -12.17 -7.92 6.77
#